data_AF-A0AB35UCX6-F1
#
_entry.id   AF-A0AB35UCX6-F1
#
_cell.length_a   1.000
_cell.length_b   1.000
_cell.length_c   1.000
_cell.angle_alpha   90.00
_cell.angle_beta   90.00
_cell.angle_gamma   90.00
#
_symmetry.space_group_name_H-M   'P 1'
#
loop_
_entity.id
_entity.type
_entity.pdbx_description
1 polymer ?
#
loop_
_entity_poly.entity_id
_entity_poly.type
_entity_poly.pdbx_seq_one_letter_code
_entity_poly.pdbx_strand_id
1 'polypeptide(L)'
;MLDNPPDSCIDEPGSPLCAADVARGVIRMLLRHDLTAMAEVPLDGGRRADLMAIDARGQIVVVEIKVSRADLVGDGKWPEYLGHCDRYFWAVPAGFDMRPLQGAAFLPERTGIIVADRYDAAIVREAHTTPLPAHVRKRCTLAFARRAARRLIAQVDPDAAGLAF
;
A
#
# COMPACT_ATOMS: atom_id res chain seq x y z
N MET A 1 26.05 -0.07 -31.42
CA MET A 1 26.21 -0.83 -30.17
C MET A 1 25.08 -0.41 -29.26
N LEU A 2 23.96 -1.12 -29.32
CA LEU A 2 22.94 -1.04 -28.28
C LEU A 2 23.00 -2.36 -27.51
N ASP A 3 22.38 -2.37 -26.34
CA ASP A 3 21.98 -3.57 -25.59
C ASP A 3 22.90 -3.97 -24.44
N ASN A 4 23.14 -3.05 -23.50
CA ASN A 4 23.05 -3.47 -22.11
C ASN A 4 21.89 -2.71 -21.46
N PRO A 5 20.90 -3.41 -20.89
CA PRO A 5 19.85 -2.75 -20.14
C PRO A 5 20.47 -2.00 -18.96
N PRO A 6 19.94 -0.83 -18.55
CA PRO A 6 20.48 -0.07 -17.43
C PRO A 6 20.52 -0.95 -16.18
N ASP A 7 21.46 -0.73 -15.26
CA ASP A 7 21.63 -1.57 -14.05
C ASP A 7 20.35 -1.73 -13.23
N SER A 8 19.43 -0.78 -13.30
CA SER A 8 18.08 -0.85 -12.71
C SER A 8 17.17 -1.94 -13.31
N CYS A 9 17.58 -2.57 -14.41
CA CYS A 9 16.89 -3.64 -15.11
C CYS A 9 17.56 -5.00 -14.93
N ILE A 10 18.71 -5.07 -14.24
CA ILE A 10 19.39 -6.33 -13.94
C ILE A 10 18.97 -6.77 -12.53
N ASP A 11 18.02 -7.68 -12.48
CA ASP A 11 17.66 -8.36 -11.25
C ASP A 11 18.56 -9.57 -11.05
N GLU A 12 19.50 -9.49 -10.10
CA GLU A 12 20.27 -10.69 -9.73
C GLU A 12 19.34 -11.75 -9.13
N PRO A 13 19.34 -12.98 -9.66
CA PRO A 13 18.56 -14.08 -9.09
C PRO A 13 18.88 -14.27 -7.60
N GLY A 14 17.91 -13.99 -6.73
CA GLY A 14 18.04 -14.14 -5.28
C GLY A 14 18.24 -12.84 -4.49
N SER A 15 18.21 -11.66 -5.13
CA SER A 15 18.17 -10.40 -4.39
C SER A 15 16.90 -10.31 -3.53
N PRO A 16 17.01 -9.89 -2.25
CA PRO A 16 15.85 -9.76 -1.38
C PRO A 16 14.89 -8.70 -1.95
N LEU A 17 13.60 -9.02 -1.99
CA LEU A 17 12.56 -8.12 -2.46
C LEU A 17 12.51 -6.87 -1.56
N CYS A 18 12.54 -5.70 -2.18
CA CYS A 18 12.41 -4.43 -1.46
C CYS A 18 10.94 -3.99 -1.37
N ALA A 19 10.66 -2.96 -0.57
CA ALA A 19 9.29 -2.45 -0.40
C ALA A 19 8.67 -1.97 -1.72
N ALA A 20 9.49 -1.41 -2.63
CA ALA A 20 9.01 -0.98 -3.94
C ALA A 20 8.58 -2.16 -4.84
N ASP A 21 9.26 -3.31 -4.74
CA ASP A 21 8.87 -4.53 -5.46
C ASP A 21 7.50 -5.02 -4.98
N VAL A 22 7.34 -5.17 -3.66
CA VAL A 22 6.07 -5.57 -3.04
C VAL A 22 4.96 -4.58 -3.39
N ALA A 23 5.23 -3.27 -3.31
CA ALA A 23 4.26 -2.24 -3.69
C ALA A 23 3.78 -2.40 -5.13
N ARG A 24 4.70 -2.67 -6.07
CA ARG A 24 4.38 -2.86 -7.48
C ARG A 24 3.46 -4.05 -7.72
N GLY A 25 3.75 -5.21 -7.11
CA GLY A 25 2.89 -6.40 -7.20
C GLY A 25 1.50 -6.13 -6.62
N VAL A 26 1.44 -5.52 -5.43
CA VAL A 26 0.18 -5.19 -4.76
C VAL A 26 -0.67 -4.23 -5.60
N ILE A 27 -0.08 -3.15 -6.15
CA ILE A 27 -0.81 -2.18 -6.99
C ILE A 27 -1.42 -2.87 -8.22
N ARG A 28 -0.69 -3.79 -8.87
CA ARG A 28 -1.20 -4.55 -10.02
C ARG A 28 -2.35 -5.45 -9.64
N MET A 29 -2.23 -6.17 -8.53
CA MET A 29 -3.30 -7.01 -8.01
C MET A 29 -4.54 -6.18 -7.69
N LEU A 30 -4.39 -5.07 -6.95
CA LEU A 30 -5.49 -4.16 -6.63
C LEU A 30 -6.21 -3.66 -7.89
N LEU A 31 -5.46 -3.27 -8.93
CA LEU A 31 -6.05 -2.81 -10.19
C LEU A 31 -6.90 -3.90 -10.87
N ARG A 32 -6.47 -5.16 -10.85
CA ARG A 32 -7.27 -6.28 -11.37
C ARG A 32 -8.54 -6.55 -10.57
N HIS A 33 -8.58 -6.14 -9.31
CA HIS A 33 -9.76 -6.17 -8.46
C HIS A 33 -10.62 -4.89 -8.53
N ASP A 34 -10.38 -4.03 -9.52
CA ASP A 34 -11.09 -2.75 -9.71
C ASP A 34 -10.86 -1.73 -8.57
N LEU A 35 -9.67 -1.78 -7.94
CA LEU A 35 -9.21 -0.77 -7.00
C LEU A 35 -8.08 0.06 -7.60
N THR A 36 -8.19 1.38 -7.49
CA THR A 36 -7.12 2.30 -7.88
C THR A 36 -6.30 2.68 -6.66
N ALA A 37 -4.98 2.52 -6.74
CA ALA A 37 -4.08 2.68 -5.61
C ALA A 37 -3.11 3.85 -5.79
N MET A 38 -2.73 4.44 -4.66
CA MET A 38 -1.70 5.47 -4.56
C MET A 38 -0.74 5.11 -3.43
N ALA A 39 0.56 5.19 -3.70
CA ALA A 39 1.58 4.92 -2.69
C ALA A 39 1.85 6.12 -1.77
N GLU A 40 2.47 5.91 -0.61
CA GLU A 40 2.98 6.97 0.29
C GLU A 40 1.92 8.04 0.59
N VAL A 41 0.78 7.65 1.17
CA VAL A 41 -0.37 8.53 1.37
C VAL A 41 -0.41 9.06 2.81
N PRO A 42 -0.16 10.37 3.01
CA PRO A 42 -0.34 11.00 4.32
C PRO A 42 -1.79 10.86 4.80
N LEU A 43 -1.93 10.41 6.03
CA LEU A 43 -3.17 10.31 6.79
C LEU A 43 -3.20 11.42 7.86
N ASP A 44 -4.36 11.60 8.49
CA ASP A 44 -4.43 12.51 9.64
C ASP A 44 -3.59 11.96 10.81
N GLY A 45 -3.16 12.83 11.73
CA GLY A 45 -2.32 12.43 12.86
C GLY A 45 -0.83 12.21 12.51
N GLY A 46 -0.39 12.65 11.32
CA GLY A 46 1.02 12.58 10.91
C GLY A 46 1.47 11.19 10.47
N ARG A 47 0.53 10.27 10.22
CA ARG A 47 0.81 8.94 9.67
C ARG A 47 0.92 8.98 8.16
N ARG A 48 1.52 7.94 7.59
CA ARG A 48 1.61 7.72 6.15
C ARG A 48 1.33 6.26 5.89
N ALA A 49 0.35 5.99 5.04
CA ALA A 49 0.08 4.63 4.55
C ALA A 49 1.01 4.32 3.38
N ASP A 50 1.57 3.11 3.35
CA ASP A 50 2.42 2.67 2.24
C ASP A 50 1.61 2.62 0.95
N LEU A 51 0.41 2.03 0.98
CA LEU A 51 -0.57 2.13 -0.09
C LEU A 51 -1.96 2.46 0.48
N MET A 52 -2.68 3.31 -0.23
CA MET A 52 -4.11 3.51 -0.06
C MET A 52 -4.79 3.25 -1.40
N ALA A 53 -5.90 2.52 -1.39
CA ALA A 53 -6.67 2.23 -2.60
C ALA A 53 -8.15 2.53 -2.40
N ILE A 54 -8.83 2.84 -3.50
CA ILE A 54 -10.26 3.15 -3.55
C ILE A 54 -10.94 2.37 -4.68
N ASP A 55 -12.11 1.81 -4.39
CA ASP A 55 -12.96 1.14 -5.38
C ASP A 55 -14.06 2.08 -5.94
N ALA A 56 -14.84 1.59 -6.92
CA ALA A 56 -15.94 2.35 -7.52
C ALA A 56 -17.07 2.74 -6.55
N ARG A 57 -17.16 2.10 -5.38
CA ARG A 57 -18.15 2.38 -4.32
C ARG A 57 -17.59 3.36 -3.27
N GLY A 58 -16.32 3.76 -3.39
CA GLY A 58 -15.62 4.59 -2.42
C GLY A 58 -15.19 3.83 -1.16
N GLN A 59 -15.13 2.49 -1.19
CA GLN A 59 -14.48 1.70 -0.15
C GLN A 59 -12.98 1.92 -0.20
N ILE A 60 -12.38 2.09 0.99
CA ILE A 60 -10.99 2.45 1.15
C ILE A 60 -10.24 1.26 1.72
N VAL A 61 -9.15 0.91 1.06
CA VAL A 61 -8.22 -0.12 1.51
C VAL A 61 -6.89 0.54 1.88
N VAL A 62 -6.34 0.20 3.03
CA VAL A 62 -4.96 0.53 3.40
C VAL A 62 -4.14 -0.76 3.38
N VAL A 63 -2.94 -0.67 2.80
CA VAL A 63 -1.98 -1.77 2.79
C VAL A 63 -0.66 -1.25 3.35
N GLU A 64 -0.14 -1.94 4.38
CA GLU A 64 1.18 -1.67 4.96
C GLU A 64 2.17 -2.77 4.55
N ILE A 65 3.31 -2.37 4.01
CA ILE A 65 4.33 -3.26 3.44
C ILE A 65 5.41 -3.53 4.48
N LYS A 66 5.64 -4.80 4.80
CA LYS A 66 6.70 -5.23 5.73
C LYS A 66 7.61 -6.22 5.03
N VAL A 67 8.85 -5.81 4.77
CA VAL A 67 9.87 -6.64 4.10
C VAL A 67 10.83 -7.31 5.07
N SER A 68 10.89 -6.86 6.31
CA SER A 68 11.61 -7.54 7.39
C SER A 68 10.76 -7.77 8.64
N ARG A 69 11.18 -8.72 9.47
CA ARG A 69 10.55 -8.99 10.77
C ARG A 69 10.69 -7.79 11.73
N ALA A 70 11.78 -7.04 11.62
CA ALA A 70 11.99 -5.84 12.41
C ALA A 70 10.96 -4.76 12.04
N ASP A 71 10.69 -4.57 10.75
CA ASP A 71 9.66 -3.62 10.28
C ASP A 71 8.28 -4.00 10.80
N LEU A 72 7.95 -5.29 10.75
CA LEU A 72 6.66 -5.78 11.21
C LEU A 72 6.46 -5.59 12.72
N VAL A 73 7.45 -5.94 13.53
CA VAL A 73 7.36 -5.86 15.00
C VAL A 73 7.52 -4.42 15.50
N GLY A 74 8.26 -3.58 14.78
CA GLY A 74 8.47 -2.18 15.11
C GLY A 74 7.24 -1.29 14.89
N ASP A 75 6.28 -1.73 14.08
CA ASP A 75 5.06 -0.99 13.80
C ASP A 75 4.02 -1.12 14.93
N GLY A 76 4.29 -0.51 16.08
CA GLY A 76 3.39 -0.56 17.24
C GLY A 76 2.16 0.35 17.15
N LYS A 77 2.08 1.22 16.13
CA LYS A 77 1.02 2.23 15.98
C LYS A 77 0.09 1.97 14.80
N TRP A 78 0.28 0.83 14.13
CA TRP A 78 -0.59 0.35 13.07
C TRP A 78 -2.11 0.38 13.38
N PRO A 79 -2.61 0.21 14.63
CA PRO A 79 -4.05 0.27 14.87
C PRO A 79 -4.67 1.65 14.57
N GLU A 80 -3.86 2.72 14.59
CA GLU A 80 -4.31 4.08 14.24
C GLU A 80 -4.80 4.16 12.77
N TYR A 81 -4.32 3.28 11.90
CA TYR A 81 -4.66 3.24 10.47
C TYR A 81 -6.06 2.68 10.22
N LEU A 82 -6.62 1.92 11.17
CA LEU A 82 -7.96 1.34 11.07
C LEU A 82 -9.06 2.41 11.02
N GLY A 83 -8.78 3.62 11.54
CA GLY A 83 -9.68 4.77 11.43
C GLY A 83 -9.74 5.40 10.04
N HIS A 84 -8.91 4.93 9.09
CA HIS A 84 -8.76 5.50 7.76
C HIS A 84 -9.12 4.55 6.62
N CYS A 85 -9.54 3.31 6.90
CA CYS A 85 -9.87 2.32 5.88
C CYS A 85 -11.06 1.42 6.27
N ASP A 86 -11.74 0.89 5.27
CA ASP A 86 -12.72 -0.19 5.43
C ASP A 86 -12.03 -1.55 5.61
N ARG A 87 -10.95 -1.77 4.84
CA ARG A 87 -10.12 -2.98 4.92
C ARG A 87 -8.65 -2.60 5.12
N TYR A 88 -7.97 -3.38 5.93
CA TYR A 88 -6.55 -3.22 6.22
C TYR A 88 -5.82 -4.52 5.88
N PHE A 89 -4.75 -4.42 5.12
CA PHE A 89 -3.89 -5.55 4.76
C PHE A 89 -2.45 -5.31 5.18
N TRP A 90 -1.81 -6.37 5.63
CA TRP A 90 -0.36 -6.48 5.62
C TRP A 90 0.08 -7.01 4.25
N ALA A 91 1.06 -6.38 3.61
CA ALA A 91 1.71 -6.91 2.42
C ALA A 91 3.15 -7.34 2.77
N VAL A 92 3.51 -8.57 2.43
CA VAL A 92 4.81 -9.15 2.71
C VAL A 92 5.40 -9.83 1.48
N PRO A 93 6.74 -9.91 1.34
CA PRO A 93 7.35 -10.62 0.24
C PRO A 93 7.11 -12.14 0.33
N ALA A 94 7.18 -12.83 -0.81
CA ALA A 94 7.20 -14.28 -0.83
C ALA A 94 8.36 -14.82 0.05
N GLY A 95 8.07 -15.85 0.87
CA GLY A 95 9.05 -16.42 1.81
C GLY A 95 9.17 -15.69 3.15
N PHE A 96 8.41 -14.61 3.39
CA PHE A 96 8.37 -13.91 4.68
C PHE A 96 7.78 -14.79 5.80
N ASP A 97 8.35 -14.70 7.01
CA ASP A 97 7.83 -15.39 8.20
C ASP A 97 6.53 -14.74 8.71
N MET A 98 5.39 -15.26 8.26
CA MET A 98 4.06 -14.74 8.62
C MET A 98 3.55 -15.21 9.99
N ARG A 99 4.30 -16.04 10.75
CA ARG A 99 3.85 -16.56 12.06
C ARG A 99 3.41 -15.46 13.04
N PRO A 100 4.11 -14.30 13.14
CA PRO A 100 3.67 -13.22 14.03
C PRO A 100 2.27 -12.68 13.68
N LEU A 101 1.90 -12.63 12.40
CA LEU A 101 0.61 -12.12 11.92
C LEU A 101 -0.60 -12.99 12.31
N GLN A 102 -0.35 -14.15 12.94
CA GLN A 102 -1.37 -15.01 13.53
C GLN A 102 -1.65 -14.67 15.00
N GLY A 103 -0.77 -13.90 15.64
CA GLY A 103 -0.91 -13.50 17.04
C GLY A 103 -1.95 -12.40 17.25
N ALA A 104 -2.55 -12.37 18.44
CA ALA A 104 -3.60 -11.40 18.80
C ALA A 104 -3.19 -9.93 18.62
N ALA A 105 -1.90 -9.60 18.76
CA ALA A 105 -1.38 -8.24 18.57
C ALA A 105 -1.58 -7.69 17.15
N PHE A 106 -1.78 -8.55 16.15
CA PHE A 106 -1.99 -8.18 14.74
C PHE A 106 -3.45 -8.31 14.31
N LEU A 107 -4.36 -8.61 15.25
CA LEU A 107 -5.80 -8.76 15.04
C LEU A 107 -6.12 -9.57 13.76
N PRO A 108 -5.83 -10.88 13.72
CA PRO A 108 -5.98 -11.70 12.51
C PRO A 108 -7.41 -11.73 11.96
N GLU A 109 -8.42 -11.54 12.82
CA GLU A 109 -9.83 -11.43 12.42
C GLU A 109 -10.19 -10.07 11.80
N ARG A 110 -9.33 -9.06 11.98
CA ARG A 110 -9.51 -7.70 11.43
C ARG A 110 -8.66 -7.45 10.20
N THR A 111 -7.47 -8.06 10.12
CA THR A 111 -6.43 -7.74 9.12
C THR A 111 -6.24 -8.86 8.10
N GLY A 112 -6.19 -8.48 6.83
CA GLY A 112 -5.84 -9.39 5.75
C GLY A 112 -4.32 -9.49 5.57
N ILE A 113 -3.91 -10.47 4.76
CA ILE A 113 -2.52 -10.67 4.36
C ILE A 113 -2.46 -10.80 2.84
N ILE A 114 -1.57 -10.02 2.24
CA ILE A 114 -1.18 -10.10 0.83
C ILE A 114 0.27 -10.58 0.77
N VAL A 115 0.54 -11.57 -0.06
CA VAL A 115 1.91 -11.97 -0.42
C VAL A 115 2.18 -11.46 -1.82
N ALA A 116 3.31 -10.76 -2.01
CA ALA A 116 3.63 -10.14 -3.29
C ALA A 116 5.11 -10.25 -3.66
N ASP A 117 5.37 -10.09 -4.94
CA ASP A 117 6.69 -9.81 -5.51
C ASP A 117 6.60 -8.62 -6.49
N ARG A 118 7.66 -8.37 -7.27
CA ARG A 118 7.71 -7.30 -8.27
C ARG A 118 6.73 -7.48 -9.44
N TYR A 119 6.24 -8.69 -9.66
CA TYR A 119 5.39 -9.06 -10.78
C TYR A 119 3.93 -9.01 -10.40
N ASP A 120 3.57 -9.64 -9.27
CA ASP A 120 2.19 -9.80 -8.85
C ASP A 120 2.01 -9.95 -7.33
N ALA A 121 0.74 -10.08 -6.90
CA ALA A 121 0.38 -10.36 -5.52
C ALA A 121 -0.88 -11.25 -5.42
N ALA A 122 -1.02 -11.91 -4.28
CA ALA A 122 -2.17 -12.72 -3.92
C ALA A 122 -2.63 -12.45 -2.48
N ILE A 123 -3.94 -12.37 -2.28
CA ILE A 123 -4.54 -12.33 -0.95
C ILE A 123 -4.52 -13.76 -0.37
N VAL A 124 -3.77 -13.98 0.70
CA VAL A 124 -3.68 -15.28 1.39
C VAL A 124 -4.55 -15.33 2.65
N ARG A 125 -4.93 -14.16 3.17
CA ARG A 125 -5.96 -14.01 4.21
C ARG A 125 -6.80 -12.79 3.89
N GLU A 126 -8.11 -12.95 3.79
CA GLU A 126 -9.03 -11.85 3.56
C GLU A 126 -9.09 -10.90 4.76
N ALA A 127 -9.22 -9.60 4.49
CA ALA A 127 -9.44 -8.60 5.54
C ALA A 127 -10.93 -8.47 5.86
N HIS A 128 -11.26 -8.38 7.14
CA HIS A 128 -12.62 -8.03 7.54
C HIS A 128 -12.95 -6.59 7.10
N THR A 129 -14.19 -6.39 6.65
CA THR A 129 -14.69 -5.08 6.22
C THR A 129 -15.38 -4.38 7.38
N THR A 130 -14.79 -3.31 7.88
CA THR A 130 -15.41 -2.43 8.88
C THR A 130 -15.74 -1.10 8.23
N PRO A 131 -17.02 -0.80 7.93
CA PRO A 131 -17.37 0.42 7.20
C PRO A 131 -16.89 1.71 7.89
N LEU A 132 -16.22 2.57 7.13
CA LEU A 132 -15.89 3.92 7.59
C LEU A 132 -17.14 4.78 7.79
N PRO A 133 -17.18 5.63 8.84
CA PRO A 133 -18.18 6.68 8.96
C PRO A 133 -18.18 7.58 7.72
N ALA A 134 -19.36 8.01 7.27
CA ALA A 134 -19.53 8.76 6.03
C ALA A 134 -18.67 10.04 5.95
N HIS A 135 -18.52 10.77 7.06
CA HIS A 135 -17.71 11.98 7.11
C HIS A 135 -16.20 11.68 6.96
N VAL A 136 -15.72 10.56 7.53
CA VAL A 136 -14.33 10.11 7.38
C VAL A 136 -14.08 9.68 5.94
N ARG A 137 -14.97 8.86 5.37
CA ARG A 137 -14.88 8.43 3.96
C ARG A 137 -14.78 9.64 3.03
N LYS A 138 -15.68 10.62 3.17
CA LYS A 138 -15.65 11.85 2.37
C LYS A 138 -14.31 12.56 2.46
N ARG A 139 -13.79 12.76 3.68
CA ARG A 139 -12.48 13.39 3.90
C ARG A 139 -11.34 12.62 3.24
N CYS A 140 -11.27 11.31 3.44
CA CYS A 140 -10.24 10.44 2.88
C CYS A 140 -10.28 10.42 1.34
N THR A 141 -11.48 10.28 0.74
CA THR A 141 -11.65 10.32 -0.73
C THR A 141 -11.24 11.65 -1.33
N LEU A 142 -11.62 12.79 -0.71
CA LEU A 142 -11.21 14.12 -1.19
C LEU A 142 -9.69 14.31 -1.10
N ALA A 143 -9.07 13.86 0.00
CA ALA A 143 -7.62 13.92 0.16
C ALA A 143 -6.89 13.05 -0.87
N PHE A 144 -7.40 11.83 -1.10
CA PHE A 144 -6.89 10.91 -2.13
C PHE A 144 -6.96 11.54 -3.52
N ALA A 145 -8.13 12.03 -3.93
CA ALA A 145 -8.33 12.61 -5.26
C ALA A 145 -7.45 13.84 -5.52
N ARG A 146 -7.38 14.78 -4.56
CA ARG A 146 -6.53 15.98 -4.69
C ARG A 146 -5.05 15.62 -4.77
N ARG A 147 -4.61 14.57 -4.07
CA ARG A 147 -3.21 14.14 -4.07
C ARG A 147 -2.85 13.40 -5.35
N ALA A 148 -3.74 12.54 -5.84
CA ALA A 148 -3.59 11.90 -7.15
C ALA A 148 -3.48 12.94 -8.28
N ALA A 149 -4.37 13.94 -8.29
CA ALA A 149 -4.33 15.03 -9.26
C ALA A 149 -3.01 15.82 -9.19
N ARG A 150 -2.53 16.17 -8.00
CA ARG A 150 -1.24 16.85 -7.84
C ARG A 150 -0.05 16.03 -8.34
N ARG A 151 -0.06 14.72 -8.09
CA ARG A 151 1.01 13.83 -8.59
C ARG A 151 0.97 13.72 -10.10
N LEU A 152 -0.22 13.64 -10.71
CA LEU A 152 -0.36 13.67 -12.16
C LEU A 152 0.12 15.00 -12.75
N ILE A 153 -0.23 16.14 -12.14
CA ILE A 153 0.27 17.45 -12.55
C ILE A 153 1.80 17.47 -12.51
N ALA A 154 2.43 17.04 -11.40
CA ALA A 154 3.89 17.01 -11.30
C ALA A 154 4.57 16.06 -12.31
N GLN A 155 3.86 15.05 -12.82
CA GLN A 155 4.35 14.18 -13.89
C GLN A 155 4.20 14.80 -15.28
N VAL A 156 3.10 15.51 -15.52
CA VAL A 156 2.78 16.12 -16.84
C VAL A 156 3.48 17.47 -17.01
N ASP A 157 3.64 18.22 -15.93
CA ASP A 157 4.26 19.54 -15.87
C ASP A 157 5.20 19.58 -14.63
N PRO A 158 6.47 19.16 -14.79
CA PRO A 158 7.44 19.18 -13.70
C PRO A 158 7.72 20.58 -13.12
N ASP A 159 7.56 21.63 -13.92
CA ASP A 159 7.80 23.01 -13.48
C ASP A 159 6.67 23.52 -12.55
N ALA A 160 5.47 22.95 -12.67
CA ALA A 160 4.36 23.23 -11.76
C ALA A 160 4.58 22.73 -10.33
N ALA A 161 5.56 21.84 -10.09
CA ALA A 161 5.84 21.32 -8.75
C ALA A 161 6.19 22.44 -7.74
N GLY A 162 6.84 23.52 -8.21
CA GLY A 162 7.20 24.68 -7.38
C GLY A 162 6.06 25.68 -7.13
N LEU A 163 4.91 25.51 -7.79
CA LEU A 163 3.75 26.39 -7.64
C LEU A 163 2.81 25.95 -6.51
N ALA A 164 3.05 24.77 -5.92
CA ALA A 164 2.24 24.20 -4.85
C ALA A 164 2.81 24.59 -3.47
N PHE A 165 2.09 25.47 -2.76
CA PHE A 165 2.35 25.86 -1.36
C PHE A 165 2.22 24.69 -0.38
#